data_AF-A0AAD7H3S5-F1
#
_entry.id   AF-A0AAD7H3S5-F1
#
_cell.length_a   1.000
_cell.length_b   1.000
_cell.length_c   1.000
_cell.angle_alpha   90.00
_cell.angle_beta   90.00
_cell.angle_gamma   90.00
#
_symmetry.space_group_name_H-M   'P 1'
#
loop_
_entity.id
_entity.type
_entity.pdbx_description
1 polymer ?
#
loop_
_entity_poly.entity_id
_entity_poly.type
_entity_poly.pdbx_seq_one_letter_code
_entity_poly.pdbx_strand_id
1 'polypeptide(L)'
;MAIKRFVPRITDMVKDGTKVVRSAAMTTLGAIGEHAVFYDDISRSVSRLEGLLKAKSRVVRLHSIEALGQLAAHAAIEDSIKKVLPRIFSLLKDEDKDVRAAATIALGDLWQRAAFRDDIQPHIPRISELLRDSHCEVRSVTLRTLTKLTLDDVLADSTKSCIHQIFTLLKDEDSKVREAATAVLGDLSQHAAFYDDIQTYISRIPELLRDSRWKVQSATLQALTNLTHNAVFGDSIRRCIPQIVAFLEDKDENVRRVATIALDDLSQHGPVFHAPWWTTLTSRCSGIP
;
A
#
# COMPACT_ATOMS: atom_id res chain seq x y z
N MET A 1 25.50 -29.78 -13.37
CA MET A 1 24.80 -30.88 -12.66
C MET A 1 25.16 -31.02 -11.18
N ALA A 2 26.40 -30.78 -10.75
CA ALA A 2 26.82 -31.02 -9.34
C ALA A 2 26.09 -30.18 -8.28
N ILE A 3 25.51 -29.02 -8.63
CA ILE A 3 24.85 -28.14 -7.66
C ILE A 3 23.42 -28.56 -7.30
N LYS A 4 22.74 -29.37 -8.14
CA LYS A 4 21.35 -29.84 -7.89
C LYS A 4 21.19 -30.49 -6.53
N ARG A 5 22.12 -31.38 -6.16
CA ARG A 5 22.10 -32.10 -4.88
C ARG A 5 22.18 -31.18 -3.65
N PHE A 6 22.63 -29.93 -3.84
CA PHE A 6 22.75 -28.95 -2.77
C PHE A 6 21.54 -28.03 -2.66
N VAL A 7 20.64 -27.99 -3.66
CA VAL A 7 19.42 -27.15 -3.61
C VAL A 7 18.62 -27.38 -2.31
N PRO A 8 18.36 -28.61 -1.85
CA PRO A 8 17.67 -28.81 -0.56
C PRO A 8 18.40 -28.22 0.63
N ARG A 9 19.74 -28.28 0.64
CA ARG A 9 20.57 -27.75 1.72
C ARG A 9 20.59 -26.22 1.69
N ILE A 10 20.60 -25.62 0.50
CA ILE A 10 20.45 -24.16 0.32
C ILE A 10 19.06 -23.73 0.82
N THR A 11 18.00 -24.46 0.50
CA THR A 11 16.65 -24.21 1.03
C THR A 11 16.61 -24.25 2.56
N ASP A 12 17.31 -25.20 3.17
CA ASP A 12 17.46 -25.28 4.62
C ASP A 12 18.31 -24.15 5.23
N MET A 13 19.05 -23.36 4.45
CA MET A 13 19.78 -22.20 4.97
C MET A 13 18.88 -20.96 5.16
N VAL A 14 17.63 -20.99 4.68
CA VAL A 14 16.63 -19.93 4.93
C VAL A 14 16.25 -19.84 6.42
N LYS A 15 16.47 -20.90 7.20
CA LYS A 15 16.27 -20.91 8.67
C LYS A 15 17.52 -20.58 9.49
N ASP A 16 18.64 -20.24 8.84
CA ASP A 16 19.91 -19.97 9.55
C ASP A 16 19.79 -18.81 10.55
N GLY A 17 20.49 -18.87 11.68
CA GLY A 17 20.45 -17.79 12.69
C GLY A 17 21.03 -16.47 12.17
N THR A 18 21.93 -16.53 11.20
CA THR A 18 22.66 -15.38 10.65
C THR A 18 21.90 -14.76 9.48
N LYS A 19 21.57 -13.47 9.59
CA LYS A 19 20.83 -12.74 8.54
C LYS A 19 21.49 -12.83 7.16
N VAL A 20 22.81 -12.66 7.11
CA VAL A 20 23.59 -12.70 5.85
C VAL A 20 23.48 -14.08 5.18
N VAL A 21 23.52 -15.15 5.96
CA VAL A 21 23.41 -16.53 5.45
C VAL A 21 22.02 -16.79 4.87
N ARG A 22 20.96 -16.35 5.56
CA ARG A 22 19.59 -16.45 5.05
C ARG A 22 19.40 -15.66 3.76
N SER A 23 19.88 -14.42 3.70
CA SER A 23 19.80 -13.59 2.50
C SER A 23 20.55 -14.23 1.33
N ALA A 24 21.76 -14.75 1.56
CA ALA A 24 22.52 -15.46 0.54
C ALA A 24 21.79 -16.72 0.03
N ALA A 25 21.13 -17.47 0.93
CA ALA A 25 20.31 -18.61 0.55
C ALA A 25 19.15 -18.22 -0.36
N MET A 26 18.40 -17.18 0.00
CA MET A 26 17.27 -16.69 -0.80
C MET A 26 17.72 -16.17 -2.17
N THR A 27 18.77 -15.35 -2.23
CA THR A 27 19.37 -14.89 -3.50
C THR A 27 19.84 -16.05 -4.37
N THR A 28 20.45 -17.08 -3.76
CA THR A 28 20.92 -18.26 -4.50
C THR A 28 19.73 -19.07 -5.04
N LEU A 29 18.66 -19.24 -4.28
CA LEU A 29 17.45 -19.92 -4.76
C LEU A 29 16.79 -19.16 -5.91
N GLY A 30 16.72 -17.84 -5.84
CA GLY A 30 16.23 -17.00 -6.94
C GLY A 30 17.07 -17.16 -8.20
N ALA A 31 18.39 -17.03 -8.11
CA ALA A 31 19.29 -17.19 -9.25
C ALA A 31 19.20 -18.61 -9.87
N ILE A 32 19.08 -19.65 -9.04
CA ILE A 32 18.89 -21.03 -9.52
C ILE A 32 17.51 -21.19 -10.20
N GLY A 33 16.50 -20.46 -9.73
CA GLY A 33 15.14 -20.42 -10.28
C GLY A 33 15.03 -19.86 -11.70
N GLU A 34 16.04 -19.15 -12.21
CA GLU A 34 16.08 -18.66 -13.60
C GLU A 34 16.42 -19.75 -14.62
N HIS A 35 16.92 -20.90 -14.16
CA HIS A 35 17.45 -21.93 -15.02
C HIS A 35 16.53 -23.16 -15.06
N ALA A 36 16.00 -23.46 -16.24
CA ALA A 36 15.04 -24.56 -16.46
C ALA A 36 15.48 -25.92 -15.94
N VAL A 37 16.79 -26.17 -15.93
CA VAL A 37 17.34 -27.42 -15.40
C VAL A 37 17.01 -27.63 -13.92
N PHE A 38 16.68 -26.60 -13.14
CA PHE A 38 16.39 -26.71 -11.70
C PHE A 38 14.91 -26.60 -11.32
N TYR A 39 13.98 -26.49 -12.25
CA TYR A 39 12.56 -26.27 -11.94
C TYR A 39 11.95 -27.35 -11.02
N ASP A 40 12.32 -28.62 -11.21
CA ASP A 40 11.89 -29.70 -10.30
C ASP A 40 12.45 -29.52 -8.88
N ASP A 41 13.71 -29.11 -8.78
CA ASP A 41 14.41 -28.94 -7.50
C ASP A 41 13.88 -27.71 -6.74
N ILE A 42 13.57 -26.63 -7.46
CA ILE A 42 12.91 -25.45 -6.93
C ILE A 42 11.48 -25.77 -6.52
N SER A 43 10.72 -26.54 -7.31
CA SER A 43 9.37 -26.96 -6.93
C SER A 43 9.36 -27.77 -5.64
N ARG A 44 10.33 -28.69 -5.45
CA ARG A 44 10.52 -29.38 -4.16
C ARG A 44 10.92 -28.42 -3.03
N SER A 45 11.68 -27.37 -3.35
CA SER A 45 12.05 -26.33 -2.38
C SER A 45 10.84 -25.50 -1.96
N VAL A 46 9.92 -25.18 -2.88
CA VAL A 46 8.64 -24.53 -2.57
C VAL A 46 7.85 -25.37 -1.56
N SER A 47 7.74 -26.69 -1.74
CA SER A 47 7.09 -27.57 -0.75
C SER A 47 7.81 -27.60 0.62
N ARG A 48 9.16 -27.52 0.62
CA ARG A 48 9.92 -27.43 1.88
C ARG A 48 9.66 -26.10 2.60
N LEU A 49 9.66 -24.99 1.86
CA LEU A 49 9.34 -23.66 2.37
C LEU A 49 7.91 -23.62 2.92
N GLU A 50 6.94 -24.21 2.24
CA GLU A 50 5.57 -24.35 2.78
C GLU A 50 5.55 -24.98 4.18
N GLY A 51 6.38 -26.01 4.42
CA GLY A 51 6.53 -26.61 5.75
C GLY A 51 7.09 -25.64 6.79
N LEU A 52 8.01 -24.75 6.41
CA LEU A 52 8.60 -23.72 7.27
C LEU A 52 7.62 -22.61 7.63
N LEU A 53 6.55 -22.40 6.86
CA LEU A 53 5.43 -21.52 7.24
C LEU A 53 4.66 -22.03 8.48
N LYS A 54 4.96 -23.22 9.01
CA LYS A 54 4.40 -23.74 10.27
C LYS A 54 5.42 -23.73 11.42
N ALA A 55 6.61 -23.19 11.21
CA ALA A 55 7.66 -23.22 12.20
C ALA A 55 7.26 -22.44 13.47
N LYS A 56 7.71 -22.92 14.64
CA LYS A 56 7.52 -22.21 15.92
C LYS A 56 8.19 -20.84 15.93
N SER A 57 9.34 -20.73 15.25
CA SER A 57 10.07 -19.46 15.15
C SER A 57 9.40 -18.54 14.14
N ARG A 58 8.91 -17.37 14.61
CA ARG A 58 8.41 -16.29 13.75
C ARG A 58 9.41 -15.88 12.66
N VAL A 59 10.70 -15.91 12.99
CA VAL A 59 11.80 -15.57 12.09
C VAL A 59 11.85 -16.55 10.93
N VAL A 60 11.68 -17.85 11.19
CA VAL A 60 11.66 -18.87 10.14
C VAL A 60 10.41 -18.74 9.26
N ARG A 61 9.23 -18.46 9.86
CA ARG A 61 8.00 -18.20 9.09
C ARG A 61 8.18 -17.02 8.14
N LEU A 62 8.68 -15.89 8.65
CA LEU A 62 8.92 -14.67 7.88
C LEU A 62 9.85 -14.90 6.69
N HIS A 63 11.03 -15.47 6.89
CA HIS A 63 11.98 -15.68 5.78
C HIS A 63 11.45 -16.71 4.77
N SER A 64 10.64 -17.67 5.22
CA SER A 64 9.99 -18.59 4.30
C SER A 64 8.96 -17.90 3.40
N ILE A 65 8.21 -16.91 3.92
CA ILE A 65 7.32 -16.08 3.09
C ILE A 65 8.14 -15.27 2.08
N GLU A 66 9.22 -14.61 2.54
CA GLU A 66 10.10 -13.81 1.67
C GLU A 66 10.70 -14.65 0.53
N ALA A 67 11.20 -15.85 0.86
CA ALA A 67 11.77 -16.78 -0.14
C ALA A 67 10.72 -17.22 -1.18
N LEU A 68 9.48 -17.51 -0.74
CA LEU A 68 8.39 -17.85 -1.66
C LEU A 68 8.01 -16.67 -2.56
N GLY A 69 7.98 -15.44 -2.03
CA GLY A 69 7.70 -14.23 -2.81
C GLY A 69 8.74 -13.96 -3.89
N GLN A 70 10.03 -14.17 -3.58
CA GLN A 70 11.12 -14.09 -4.55
C GLN A 70 11.01 -15.16 -5.63
N LEU A 71 10.81 -16.42 -5.23
CA LEU A 71 10.67 -17.54 -6.17
C LEU A 71 9.49 -17.37 -7.11
N ALA A 72 8.41 -16.74 -6.65
CA ALA A 72 7.25 -16.47 -7.49
C ALA A 72 7.49 -15.49 -8.65
N ALA A 73 8.69 -14.90 -8.76
CA ALA A 73 9.10 -14.14 -9.94
C ALA A 73 9.32 -15.01 -11.19
N HIS A 74 9.44 -16.32 -11.03
CA HIS A 74 9.72 -17.24 -12.12
C HIS A 74 8.45 -17.95 -12.58
N ALA A 75 8.03 -17.68 -13.83
CA ALA A 75 6.80 -18.21 -14.41
C ALA A 75 6.71 -19.74 -14.37
N ALA A 76 7.86 -20.42 -14.51
CA ALA A 76 7.93 -21.87 -14.55
C ALA A 76 7.59 -22.59 -13.23
N ILE A 77 7.46 -21.86 -12.12
CA ILE A 77 7.10 -22.43 -10.82
C ILE A 77 5.81 -21.82 -10.26
N GLU A 78 5.03 -21.09 -11.08
CA GLU A 78 3.76 -20.50 -10.69
C GLU A 78 2.80 -21.54 -10.08
N ASP A 79 2.63 -22.70 -10.72
CA ASP A 79 1.78 -23.79 -10.20
C ASP A 79 2.22 -24.28 -8.82
N SER A 80 3.53 -24.32 -8.57
CA SER A 80 4.07 -24.69 -7.26
C SER A 80 3.77 -23.61 -6.22
N ILE A 81 3.87 -22.33 -6.58
CA ILE A 81 3.53 -21.21 -5.68
C ILE A 81 2.01 -21.16 -5.41
N LYS A 82 1.16 -21.37 -6.43
CA LYS A 82 -0.29 -21.41 -6.28
C LYS A 82 -0.73 -22.44 -5.23
N LYS A 83 -0.10 -23.61 -5.21
CA LYS A 83 -0.36 -24.66 -4.18
C LYS A 83 -0.06 -24.19 -2.76
N VAL A 84 0.83 -23.21 -2.58
CA VAL A 84 1.22 -22.67 -1.27
C VAL A 84 0.37 -21.47 -0.86
N LEU A 85 -0.40 -20.85 -1.76
CA LEU A 85 -1.27 -19.71 -1.46
C LEU A 85 -2.21 -19.94 -0.26
N PRO A 86 -2.92 -21.08 -0.13
CA PRO A 86 -3.74 -21.35 1.06
C PRO A 86 -2.98 -21.21 2.37
N ARG A 87 -1.69 -21.59 2.36
CA ARG A 87 -0.83 -21.45 3.53
C ARG A 87 -0.42 -20.00 3.77
N ILE A 88 -0.10 -19.23 2.72
CA ILE A 88 0.18 -17.79 2.84
C ILE A 88 -1.05 -17.06 3.38
N PHE A 89 -2.26 -17.34 2.88
CA PHE A 89 -3.49 -16.77 3.42
C PHE A 89 -3.72 -17.10 4.90
N SER A 90 -3.32 -18.29 5.35
CA SER A 90 -3.42 -18.66 6.77
C SER A 90 -2.58 -17.75 7.67
N LEU A 91 -1.46 -17.22 7.18
CA LEU A 91 -0.55 -16.34 7.91
C LEU A 91 -1.06 -14.91 8.07
N LEU A 92 -2.13 -14.53 7.37
CA LEU A 92 -2.87 -13.29 7.66
C LEU A 92 -3.49 -13.31 9.06
N LYS A 93 -3.60 -14.48 9.70
CA LYS A 93 -4.06 -14.63 11.10
C LYS A 93 -2.96 -15.14 12.03
N ASP A 94 -1.69 -15.00 11.62
CA ASP A 94 -0.55 -15.39 12.45
C ASP A 94 -0.51 -14.59 13.75
N GLU A 95 -0.03 -15.21 14.83
CA GLU A 95 0.12 -14.56 16.14
C GLU A 95 1.07 -13.35 16.08
N ASP A 96 2.10 -13.42 15.23
CA ASP A 96 3.13 -12.41 15.12
C ASP A 96 2.80 -11.37 14.04
N LYS A 97 2.83 -10.10 14.44
CA LYS A 97 2.51 -8.96 13.57
C LYS A 97 3.43 -8.87 12.34
N ASP A 98 4.71 -9.23 12.48
CA ASP A 98 5.70 -9.10 11.41
C ASP A 98 5.44 -10.19 10.36
N VAL A 99 4.99 -11.37 10.80
CA VAL A 99 4.55 -12.46 9.90
C VAL A 99 3.26 -12.10 9.17
N ARG A 100 2.27 -11.50 9.85
CA ARG A 100 1.05 -10.99 9.19
C ARG A 100 1.37 -9.95 8.12
N ALA A 101 2.22 -8.97 8.46
CA ALA A 101 2.67 -7.95 7.52
C ALA A 101 3.41 -8.56 6.32
N ALA A 102 4.33 -9.51 6.55
CA ALA A 102 5.06 -10.19 5.48
C ALA A 102 4.12 -10.96 4.54
N ALA A 103 3.10 -11.65 5.09
CA ALA A 103 2.09 -12.34 4.28
C ALA A 103 1.30 -11.35 3.40
N THR A 104 0.89 -10.20 3.94
CA THR A 104 0.17 -9.16 3.19
C THR A 104 1.04 -8.53 2.10
N ILE A 105 2.33 -8.32 2.35
CA ILE A 105 3.28 -7.84 1.33
C ILE A 105 3.41 -8.88 0.22
N ALA A 106 3.65 -10.15 0.57
CA ALA A 106 3.82 -11.22 -0.41
C ALA A 106 2.59 -11.37 -1.31
N LEU A 107 1.37 -11.31 -0.76
CA LEU A 107 0.14 -11.33 -1.55
C LEU A 107 0.01 -10.11 -2.48
N GLY A 108 0.36 -8.92 -2.00
CA GLY A 108 0.37 -7.71 -2.83
C GLY A 108 1.37 -7.77 -3.98
N ASP A 109 2.54 -8.37 -3.76
CA ASP A 109 3.56 -8.54 -4.80
C ASP A 109 3.19 -9.66 -5.78
N LEU A 110 2.56 -10.73 -5.30
CA LEU A 110 1.99 -11.78 -6.15
C LEU A 110 0.86 -11.25 -7.05
N TRP A 111 0.01 -10.35 -6.54
CA TRP A 111 -1.06 -9.73 -7.34
C TRP A 111 -0.57 -8.98 -8.57
N GLN A 112 0.62 -8.38 -8.51
CA GLN A 112 1.21 -7.68 -9.65
C GLN A 112 1.52 -8.60 -10.84
N ARG A 113 1.45 -9.92 -10.63
CA ARG A 113 1.62 -10.94 -11.66
C ARG A 113 0.24 -11.48 -12.03
N ALA A 114 -0.15 -11.31 -13.30
CA ALA A 114 -1.47 -11.69 -13.81
C ALA A 114 -1.85 -13.14 -13.46
N ALA A 115 -0.87 -14.05 -13.45
CA ALA A 115 -1.07 -15.47 -13.15
C ALA A 115 -1.70 -15.75 -11.77
N PHE A 116 -1.58 -14.85 -10.78
CA PHE A 116 -2.09 -15.07 -9.41
C PHE A 116 -3.35 -14.29 -9.09
N ARG A 117 -3.86 -13.46 -10.01
CA ARG A 117 -5.00 -12.57 -9.74
C ARG A 117 -6.26 -13.37 -9.41
N ASP A 118 -6.58 -14.38 -10.21
CA ASP A 118 -7.77 -15.24 -10.00
C ASP A 118 -7.71 -15.99 -8.66
N ASP A 119 -6.51 -16.36 -8.21
CA ASP A 119 -6.31 -17.07 -6.94
C ASP A 119 -6.37 -16.11 -5.73
N ILE A 120 -6.02 -14.84 -5.89
CA ILE A 120 -5.97 -13.84 -4.80
C ILE A 120 -7.28 -13.05 -4.67
N GLN A 121 -7.96 -12.76 -5.77
CA GLN A 121 -9.17 -11.93 -5.82
C GLN A 121 -10.25 -12.38 -4.82
N PRO A 122 -10.59 -13.68 -4.68
CA PRO A 122 -11.59 -14.14 -3.71
C PRO A 122 -11.22 -13.87 -2.24
N HIS A 123 -9.94 -13.57 -1.97
CA HIS A 123 -9.41 -13.38 -0.62
C HIS A 123 -9.19 -11.92 -0.25
N ILE A 124 -9.54 -10.97 -1.12
CA ILE A 124 -9.42 -9.53 -0.82
C ILE A 124 -10.21 -9.12 0.43
N PRO A 125 -11.46 -9.58 0.67
CA PRO A 125 -12.14 -9.26 1.92
C PRO A 125 -11.35 -9.69 3.17
N ARG A 126 -10.68 -10.85 3.11
CA ARG A 126 -9.83 -11.36 4.18
C ARG A 126 -8.56 -10.53 4.37
N ILE A 127 -7.97 -10.02 3.28
CA ILE A 127 -6.84 -9.07 3.37
C ILE A 127 -7.32 -7.76 4.00
N SER A 128 -8.49 -7.25 3.60
CA SER A 128 -9.09 -6.03 4.14
C SER A 128 -9.43 -6.11 5.64
N GLU A 129 -9.65 -7.30 6.21
CA GLU A 129 -9.82 -7.47 7.67
C GLU A 129 -8.63 -6.90 8.46
N LEU A 130 -7.42 -6.93 7.89
CA LEU A 130 -6.18 -6.43 8.52
C LEU A 130 -6.12 -4.89 8.59
N LEU A 131 -7.05 -4.17 7.96
CA LEU A 131 -7.22 -2.74 8.21
C LEU A 131 -7.61 -2.46 9.67
N ARG A 132 -8.17 -3.45 10.37
CA ARG A 132 -8.52 -3.38 11.79
C ARG A 132 -7.49 -4.05 12.71
N ASP A 133 -6.30 -4.38 12.19
CA ASP A 133 -5.26 -5.03 13.00
C ASP A 133 -4.84 -4.14 14.18
N SER A 134 -4.52 -4.75 15.32
CA SER A 134 -4.07 -4.03 16.51
C SER A 134 -2.75 -3.29 16.30
N HIS A 135 -1.93 -3.70 15.33
CA HIS A 135 -0.63 -3.11 15.07
C HIS A 135 -0.66 -2.17 13.85
N CYS A 136 -0.23 -0.93 14.04
CA CYS A 136 -0.19 0.10 13.00
C CYS A 136 0.61 -0.32 11.76
N GLU A 137 1.73 -1.02 11.94
CA GLU A 137 2.54 -1.53 10.82
C GLU A 137 1.71 -2.45 9.90
N VAL A 138 0.90 -3.35 10.47
CA VAL A 138 0.03 -4.25 9.70
C VAL A 138 -1.08 -3.47 8.99
N ARG A 139 -1.69 -2.49 9.67
CA ARG A 139 -2.70 -1.60 9.04
C ARG A 139 -2.12 -0.83 7.85
N SER A 140 -0.94 -0.23 8.04
CA SER A 140 -0.26 0.57 6.99
C SER A 140 0.16 -0.27 5.78
N VAL A 141 0.67 -1.48 6.02
CA VAL A 141 1.01 -2.45 4.97
C VAL A 141 -0.24 -2.89 4.22
N THR A 142 -1.32 -3.18 4.94
CA THR A 142 -2.61 -3.56 4.32
C THR A 142 -3.13 -2.46 3.42
N LEU A 143 -3.12 -1.20 3.86
CA LEU A 143 -3.51 -0.06 3.01
C LEU A 143 -2.68 0.00 1.72
N ARG A 144 -1.35 -0.06 1.82
CA ARG A 144 -0.45 -0.04 0.66
C ARG A 144 -0.64 -1.24 -0.27
N THR A 145 -0.90 -2.41 0.28
CA THR A 145 -1.23 -3.60 -0.50
C THR A 145 -2.56 -3.39 -1.21
N LEU A 146 -3.60 -2.92 -0.53
CA LEU A 146 -4.89 -2.62 -1.16
C LEU A 146 -4.71 -1.64 -2.32
N THR A 147 -3.98 -0.54 -2.17
CA THR A 147 -3.67 0.37 -3.31
C THR A 147 -3.14 -0.38 -4.54
N LYS A 148 -2.21 -1.31 -4.35
CA LYS A 148 -1.66 -2.14 -5.44
C LYS A 148 -2.71 -3.07 -6.07
N LEU A 149 -3.69 -3.53 -5.28
CA LEU A 149 -4.80 -4.37 -5.76
C LEU A 149 -5.83 -3.53 -6.52
N THR A 150 -6.21 -2.37 -5.99
CA THR A 150 -7.37 -1.58 -6.40
C THR A 150 -7.20 -0.77 -7.68
N LEU A 151 -5.99 -0.72 -8.24
CA LEU A 151 -5.74 -0.12 -9.57
C LEU A 151 -6.31 -0.96 -10.72
N ASP A 152 -6.90 -2.13 -10.43
CA ASP A 152 -7.60 -2.97 -11.39
C ASP A 152 -9.11 -2.72 -11.31
N ASP A 153 -9.73 -2.28 -12.42
CA ASP A 153 -11.16 -1.97 -12.50
C ASP A 153 -12.05 -3.16 -12.10
N VAL A 154 -11.53 -4.38 -12.23
CA VAL A 154 -12.20 -5.64 -11.83
C VAL A 154 -12.49 -5.70 -10.33
N LEU A 155 -11.78 -4.91 -9.50
CA LEU A 155 -11.88 -4.96 -8.04
C LEU A 155 -12.65 -3.80 -7.40
N ALA A 156 -13.38 -3.03 -8.19
CA ALA A 156 -14.17 -1.90 -7.69
C ALA A 156 -15.08 -2.29 -6.52
N ASP A 157 -15.85 -3.38 -6.65
CA ASP A 157 -16.80 -3.82 -5.64
C ASP A 157 -16.13 -4.28 -4.34
N SER A 158 -15.03 -5.03 -4.45
CA SER A 158 -14.26 -5.49 -3.28
C SER A 158 -13.68 -4.30 -2.52
N THR A 159 -13.21 -3.28 -3.23
CA THR A 159 -12.67 -2.05 -2.66
C THR A 159 -13.75 -1.21 -1.99
N LYS A 160 -14.93 -1.09 -2.60
CA LYS A 160 -16.08 -0.37 -2.01
C LYS A 160 -16.44 -0.94 -0.64
N SER A 161 -16.35 -2.25 -0.47
CA SER A 161 -16.64 -2.90 0.82
C SER A 161 -15.71 -2.46 1.97
N CYS A 162 -14.50 -1.99 1.65
CA CYS A 162 -13.52 -1.54 2.65
C CYS A 162 -13.33 -0.02 2.71
N ILE A 163 -13.96 0.77 1.83
CA ILE A 163 -13.72 2.23 1.77
C ILE A 163 -14.09 2.94 3.08
N HIS A 164 -15.18 2.52 3.74
CA HIS A 164 -15.54 3.04 5.06
C HIS A 164 -14.45 2.79 6.11
N GLN A 165 -13.75 1.67 6.04
CA GLN A 165 -12.64 1.37 6.95
C GLN A 165 -11.44 2.27 6.63
N ILE A 166 -11.12 2.47 5.36
CA ILE A 166 -10.07 3.41 4.94
C ILE A 166 -10.37 4.82 5.46
N PHE A 167 -11.64 5.27 5.40
CA PHE A 167 -12.04 6.55 5.99
C PHE A 167 -11.82 6.63 7.50
N THR A 168 -12.09 5.55 8.25
CA THR A 168 -11.80 5.55 9.69
C THR A 168 -10.30 5.67 9.98
N LEU A 169 -9.45 5.12 9.11
CA LEU A 169 -7.99 5.16 9.25
C LEU A 169 -7.38 6.54 8.95
N LEU A 170 -8.12 7.48 8.37
CA LEU A 170 -7.71 8.88 8.29
C LEU A 170 -7.58 9.54 9.68
N LYS A 171 -8.18 8.94 10.72
CA LYS A 171 -8.09 9.39 12.11
C LYS A 171 -7.31 8.41 13.00
N ASP A 172 -6.56 7.50 12.39
CA ASP A 172 -5.73 6.54 13.13
C ASP A 172 -4.72 7.27 14.03
N GLU A 173 -4.38 6.70 15.18
CA GLU A 173 -3.38 7.24 16.09
C GLU A 173 -1.99 7.34 15.43
N ASP A 174 -1.66 6.39 14.56
CA ASP A 174 -0.37 6.30 13.90
C ASP A 174 -0.34 7.10 12.60
N SER A 175 0.62 8.02 12.51
CA SER A 175 0.77 8.90 11.35
C SER A 175 1.08 8.16 10.04
N LYS A 176 1.75 7.00 10.08
CA LYS A 176 2.02 6.21 8.86
C LYS A 176 0.74 5.58 8.32
N VAL A 177 -0.19 5.23 9.20
CA VAL A 177 -1.50 4.70 8.81
C VAL A 177 -2.35 5.80 8.18
N ARG A 178 -2.38 7.00 8.79
CA ARG A 178 -3.05 8.17 8.20
C ARG A 178 -2.46 8.56 6.84
N GLU A 179 -1.14 8.57 6.72
CA GLU A 179 -0.40 8.81 5.47
C GLU A 179 -0.82 7.79 4.39
N ALA A 180 -0.78 6.49 4.72
CA ALA A 180 -1.17 5.44 3.79
C ALA A 180 -2.64 5.53 3.38
N ALA A 181 -3.56 5.84 4.31
CA ALA A 181 -4.99 5.96 4.01
C ALA A 181 -5.27 7.15 3.09
N THR A 182 -4.58 8.27 3.32
CA THR A 182 -4.63 9.47 2.48
C THR A 182 -4.15 9.17 1.06
N ALA A 183 -3.03 8.46 0.93
CA ALA A 183 -2.49 8.05 -0.37
C ALA A 183 -3.47 7.14 -1.13
N VAL A 184 -4.04 6.13 -0.46
CA VAL A 184 -5.02 5.22 -1.08
C VAL A 184 -6.23 5.99 -1.63
N LEU A 185 -6.80 6.91 -0.85
CA LEU A 185 -7.95 7.70 -1.31
C LEU A 185 -7.59 8.67 -2.44
N GLY A 186 -6.37 9.21 -2.43
CA GLY A 186 -5.81 9.99 -3.53
C GLY A 186 -5.72 9.18 -4.82
N ASP A 187 -5.28 7.92 -4.75
CA ASP A 187 -5.20 7.05 -5.93
C ASP A 187 -6.59 6.60 -6.41
N LEU A 188 -7.48 6.24 -5.49
CA LEU A 188 -8.87 5.87 -5.80
C LEU A 188 -9.65 7.03 -6.47
N SER A 189 -9.27 8.29 -6.23
CA SER A 189 -9.86 9.44 -6.90
C SER A 189 -9.67 9.46 -8.42
N GLN A 190 -8.71 8.70 -8.94
CA GLN A 190 -8.47 8.58 -10.38
C GLN A 190 -9.41 7.58 -11.07
N HIS A 191 -10.21 6.83 -10.30
CA HIS A 191 -11.07 5.78 -10.80
C HIS A 191 -12.55 6.17 -10.64
N ALA A 192 -13.27 6.25 -11.76
CA ALA A 192 -14.68 6.67 -11.82
C ALA A 192 -15.61 5.89 -10.92
N ALA A 193 -15.30 4.62 -10.64
CA ALA A 193 -16.09 3.76 -9.78
C ALA A 193 -16.22 4.28 -8.33
N PHE A 194 -15.31 5.14 -7.86
CA PHE A 194 -15.24 5.61 -6.47
C PHE A 194 -15.58 7.09 -6.29
N TYR A 195 -15.99 7.81 -7.34
CA TYR A 195 -16.19 9.26 -7.25
C TYR A 195 -17.19 9.66 -6.16
N ASP A 196 -18.29 8.92 -6.01
CA ASP A 196 -19.29 9.17 -4.97
C ASP A 196 -18.72 8.96 -3.56
N ASP A 197 -17.93 7.90 -3.37
CA ASP A 197 -17.31 7.60 -2.07
C ASP A 197 -16.27 8.67 -1.69
N ILE A 198 -15.49 9.13 -2.67
CA ILE A 198 -14.42 10.14 -2.50
C ILE A 198 -14.98 11.52 -2.12
N GLN A 199 -16.26 11.83 -2.37
CA GLN A 199 -16.84 13.09 -1.89
C GLN A 199 -16.70 13.27 -0.37
N THR A 200 -16.82 12.18 0.39
CA THR A 200 -16.63 12.19 1.85
C THR A 200 -15.18 12.48 2.23
N TYR A 201 -14.22 11.97 1.45
CA TYR A 201 -12.79 12.23 1.62
C TYR A 201 -12.48 13.73 1.53
N ILE A 202 -13.02 14.39 0.50
CA ILE A 202 -12.71 15.79 0.18
C ILE A 202 -13.04 16.70 1.37
N SER A 203 -14.14 16.44 2.07
CA SER A 203 -14.53 17.19 3.27
C SER A 203 -13.53 17.11 4.43
N ARG A 204 -12.65 16.09 4.44
CA ARG A 204 -11.62 15.84 5.46
C ARG A 204 -10.25 16.41 5.09
N ILE A 205 -10.05 16.85 3.85
CA ILE A 205 -8.76 17.42 3.39
C ILE A 205 -8.29 18.56 4.31
N PRO A 206 -9.13 19.55 4.70
CA PRO A 206 -8.67 20.62 5.60
C PRO A 206 -8.14 20.11 6.95
N GLU A 207 -8.76 19.06 7.51
CA GLU A 207 -8.30 18.44 8.77
C GLU A 207 -6.92 17.77 8.57
N LEU A 208 -6.71 17.08 7.45
CA LEU A 208 -5.46 16.36 7.15
C LEU A 208 -4.31 17.28 6.74
N LEU A 209 -4.59 18.43 6.10
CA LEU A 209 -3.59 19.47 5.83
C LEU A 209 -3.03 20.09 7.13
N ARG A 210 -3.78 19.98 8.23
CA ARG A 210 -3.36 20.39 9.58
C ARG A 210 -2.78 19.26 10.41
N ASP A 211 -2.54 18.09 9.83
CA ASP A 211 -1.96 16.98 10.57
C ASP A 211 -0.61 17.36 11.18
N SER A 212 -0.34 16.92 12.41
CA SER A 212 0.95 17.14 13.09
C SER A 212 2.18 16.61 12.33
N ARG A 213 1.99 15.68 11.38
CA ARG A 213 3.08 15.01 10.67
C ARG A 213 3.14 15.45 9.21
N TRP A 214 4.29 15.97 8.81
CA TRP A 214 4.53 16.46 7.45
C TRP A 214 4.22 15.42 6.36
N LYS A 215 4.48 14.13 6.62
CA LYS A 215 4.21 13.07 5.63
C LYS A 215 2.73 12.93 5.31
N VAL A 216 1.87 13.09 6.31
CA VAL A 216 0.41 13.08 6.11
C VAL A 216 0.03 14.31 5.30
N GLN A 217 0.50 15.51 5.69
CA GLN A 217 0.25 16.74 4.95
C GLN A 217 0.69 16.63 3.48
N SER A 218 1.88 16.08 3.22
CA SER A 218 2.42 15.87 1.88
C SER A 218 1.58 14.90 1.07
N ALA A 219 1.14 13.78 1.67
CA ALA A 219 0.23 12.85 1.02
C ALA A 219 -1.13 13.51 0.72
N THR A 220 -1.61 14.38 1.60
CA THR A 220 -2.86 15.13 1.40
C THR A 220 -2.73 16.14 0.26
N LEU A 221 -1.60 16.85 0.17
CA LEU A 221 -1.32 17.74 -0.95
C LEU A 221 -1.28 16.97 -2.27
N GLN A 222 -0.58 15.85 -2.33
CA GLN A 222 -0.55 15.01 -3.54
C GLN A 222 -1.95 14.47 -3.90
N ALA A 223 -2.73 14.04 -2.92
CA ALA A 223 -4.10 13.61 -3.14
C ALA A 223 -4.99 14.77 -3.63
N LEU A 224 -4.79 15.99 -3.13
CA LEU A 224 -5.48 17.19 -3.61
C LEU A 224 -5.13 17.46 -5.07
N THR A 225 -3.85 17.44 -5.45
CA THR A 225 -3.42 17.56 -6.85
C THR A 225 -4.13 16.52 -7.73
N ASN A 226 -4.13 15.25 -7.32
CA ASN A 226 -4.83 14.18 -8.04
C ASN A 226 -6.33 14.49 -8.23
N LEU A 227 -7.00 14.98 -7.18
CA LEU A 227 -8.42 15.36 -7.23
C LEU A 227 -8.67 16.55 -8.18
N THR A 228 -7.76 17.52 -8.25
CA THR A 228 -7.94 18.72 -9.10
C THR A 228 -7.95 18.42 -10.59
N HIS A 229 -7.25 17.36 -11.03
CA HIS A 229 -7.26 16.92 -12.42
C HIS A 229 -8.64 16.42 -12.89
N ASN A 230 -9.59 16.24 -11.97
CA ASN A 230 -10.90 15.70 -12.26
C ASN A 230 -12.01 16.70 -11.94
N ALA A 231 -12.69 17.18 -12.98
CA ALA A 231 -13.74 18.19 -12.88
C ALA A 231 -14.91 17.78 -11.97
N VAL A 232 -15.16 16.47 -11.78
CA VAL A 232 -16.24 15.95 -10.92
C VAL A 232 -16.07 16.41 -9.46
N PHE A 233 -14.83 16.65 -9.01
CA PHE A 233 -14.54 17.08 -7.65
C PHE A 233 -14.52 18.60 -7.46
N GLY A 234 -14.62 19.38 -8.54
CA GLY A 234 -14.41 20.83 -8.53
C GLY A 234 -15.28 21.57 -7.51
N ASP A 235 -16.58 21.28 -7.47
CA ASP A 235 -17.51 21.92 -6.52
C ASP A 235 -17.21 21.55 -5.05
N SER A 236 -16.81 20.30 -4.80
CA SER A 236 -16.47 19.84 -3.44
C SER A 236 -15.15 20.40 -2.97
N ILE A 237 -14.15 20.50 -3.84
CA ILE A 237 -12.88 21.17 -3.58
C ILE A 237 -13.13 22.66 -3.29
N ARG A 238 -13.96 23.32 -4.10
CA ARG A 238 -14.32 24.73 -3.92
C ARG A 238 -14.89 25.02 -2.52
N ARG A 239 -15.67 24.10 -1.94
CA ARG A 239 -16.21 24.23 -0.57
C ARG A 239 -15.14 24.16 0.52
N CYS A 240 -13.98 23.55 0.23
CA CYS A 240 -12.87 23.44 1.18
C CYS A 240 -11.96 24.69 1.18
N ILE A 241 -11.96 25.46 0.09
CA ILE A 241 -11.07 26.62 -0.09
C ILE A 241 -11.16 27.63 1.07
N PRO A 242 -12.35 28.06 1.54
CA PRO A 242 -12.40 29.02 2.65
C PRO A 242 -11.68 28.55 3.92
N GLN A 243 -11.69 27.24 4.19
CA GLN A 243 -10.97 26.66 5.33
C GLN A 243 -9.46 26.68 5.09
N ILE A 244 -9.00 26.32 3.89
CA ILE A 244 -7.58 26.37 3.52
C ILE A 244 -7.07 27.82 3.55
N VAL A 245 -7.86 28.79 3.12
CA VAL A 245 -7.53 30.22 3.20
C VAL A 245 -7.39 30.68 4.65
N ALA A 246 -8.27 30.23 5.55
CA ALA A 246 -8.15 30.55 6.97
C ALA A 246 -6.85 30.02 7.60
N PHE A 247 -6.26 28.96 7.04
CA PHE A 247 -4.98 28.41 7.51
C PHE A 247 -3.77 29.31 7.19
N LEU A 248 -3.91 30.27 6.29
CA LEU A 248 -2.86 31.29 6.05
C LEU A 248 -2.65 32.19 7.28
N GLU A 249 -3.64 32.32 8.15
CA GLU A 249 -3.58 33.08 9.40
C GLU A 249 -3.32 32.18 10.62
N ASP A 250 -3.00 30.90 10.41
CA ASP A 250 -2.75 29.97 11.51
C ASP A 250 -1.47 30.33 12.27
N LYS A 251 -1.43 30.01 13.57
CA LYS A 251 -0.27 30.26 14.42
C LYS A 251 0.91 29.36 14.05
N ASP A 252 0.65 28.14 13.60
CA ASP A 252 1.69 27.20 13.16
C ASP A 252 2.18 27.57 11.74
N GLU A 253 3.48 27.85 11.62
CA GLU A 253 4.13 28.16 10.35
C GLU A 253 4.00 27.03 9.33
N ASN A 254 4.04 25.77 9.77
CA ASN A 254 3.88 24.64 8.86
C ASN A 254 2.48 24.59 8.27
N VAL A 255 1.45 24.92 9.07
CA VAL A 255 0.06 24.99 8.60
C VAL A 255 -0.09 26.11 7.58
N ARG A 256 0.49 27.30 7.84
CA ARG A 256 0.51 28.39 6.86
C ARG A 256 1.20 27.97 5.56
N ARG A 257 2.37 27.33 5.65
CA ARG A 257 3.15 26.85 4.50
C ARG A 257 2.37 25.83 3.66
N VAL A 258 1.77 24.83 4.29
CA VAL A 258 0.95 23.82 3.60
C VAL A 258 -0.26 24.48 2.92
N ALA A 259 -0.89 25.46 3.56
CA ALA A 259 -1.99 26.20 2.96
C ALA A 259 -1.54 26.98 1.71
N THR A 260 -0.37 27.62 1.73
CA THR A 260 0.16 28.29 0.54
C THR A 260 0.40 27.33 -0.62
N ILE A 261 0.98 26.14 -0.35
CA ILE A 261 1.23 25.11 -1.38
C ILE A 261 -0.10 24.58 -1.93
N ALA A 262 -1.07 24.28 -1.06
CA ALA A 262 -2.38 23.78 -1.49
C ALA A 262 -3.10 24.80 -2.39
N LEU A 263 -3.06 26.09 -2.03
CA LEU A 263 -3.69 27.14 -2.83
C LEU A 263 -2.95 27.34 -4.16
N ASP A 264 -1.62 27.33 -4.17
CA ASP A 264 -0.82 27.42 -5.39
C ASP A 264 -1.15 26.27 -6.36
N ASP A 265 -1.18 25.03 -5.87
CA ASP A 265 -1.58 23.84 -6.65
C ASP A 265 -3.01 23.98 -7.22
N LEU A 266 -3.97 24.39 -6.39
CA LEU A 266 -5.35 24.65 -6.82
C LEU A 266 -5.42 25.69 -7.94
N SER A 267 -4.53 26.69 -7.93
CA SER A 267 -4.51 27.74 -8.95
C SER A 267 -3.97 27.28 -10.30
N GLN A 268 -3.04 26.32 -10.27
CA GLN A 268 -2.38 25.79 -11.46
C GLN A 268 -3.26 24.76 -12.18
N HIS A 269 -4.08 24.01 -11.44
CA HIS A 269 -4.77 22.83 -11.95
C HIS A 269 -6.29 22.95 -12.10
N GLY A 270 -6.89 24.14 -11.91
CA GLY A 270 -8.35 24.30 -11.96
C GLY A 270 -8.91 25.21 -13.07
N PRO A 271 -9.76 24.69 -13.98
CA PRO A 271 -10.66 25.50 -14.82
C PRO A 271 -11.71 26.29 -14.00
N VAL A 272 -11.95 25.89 -12.75
CA VAL A 272 -12.99 26.41 -11.84
C VAL A 272 -12.54 27.65 -11.06
N PHE A 273 -11.24 27.98 -11.07
CA PHE A 273 -10.65 28.94 -10.11
C PHE A 273 -10.14 30.26 -10.71
N HIS A 274 -10.41 30.55 -11.99
CA HIS A 274 -10.25 31.89 -12.60
C HIS A 274 -11.27 32.94 -12.08
N ALA A 275 -11.84 32.71 -10.90
CA ALA A 275 -12.84 33.59 -10.31
C ALA A 275 -12.19 34.78 -9.55
N PRO A 276 -12.91 35.91 -9.37
CA PRO A 276 -12.38 37.17 -8.82
C PRO A 276 -11.78 37.09 -7.41
N TRP A 277 -12.01 36.00 -6.68
CA TRP A 277 -11.45 35.80 -5.36
C TRP A 277 -9.96 35.41 -5.41
N TRP A 278 -9.46 34.80 -6.51
CA TRP A 278 -8.04 34.43 -6.65
C TRP A 278 -7.12 35.65 -6.77
N THR A 279 -7.55 36.67 -7.51
CA THR A 279 -6.85 37.99 -7.58
C THR A 279 -6.88 38.73 -6.23
N THR A 280 -7.93 38.52 -5.43
CA THR A 280 -8.04 39.08 -4.07
C THR A 280 -7.17 38.33 -3.05
N LEU A 281 -6.88 37.04 -3.29
CA LEU A 281 -6.03 36.22 -2.44
C LEU A 281 -4.55 36.40 -2.73
N THR A 282 -4.16 36.44 -4.01
CA THR A 282 -2.77 36.70 -4.44
C THR A 282 -2.27 38.07 -3.99
N SER A 283 -3.13 39.08 -3.91
CA SER A 283 -2.83 40.40 -3.33
C SER A 283 -2.68 40.38 -1.80
N ARG A 284 -3.29 39.42 -1.09
CA ARG A 284 -3.08 39.21 0.36
C ARG A 284 -1.84 38.37 0.66
N CYS A 285 -1.54 37.37 -0.15
CA CYS A 285 -0.36 36.50 0.04
C CYS A 285 0.96 37.19 -0.34
N SER A 286 0.96 38.14 -1.28
CA SER A 286 2.15 38.92 -1.66
C SER A 286 2.68 39.87 -0.58
N GLY A 287 2.00 39.96 0.58
CA GLY A 287 2.43 40.71 1.76
C GLY A 287 2.86 39.86 2.95
N ILE A 288 2.94 38.52 2.81
CA ILE A 288 3.44 37.63 3.86
C ILE A 288 4.94 37.41 3.60
N PRO A 289 5.83 37.85 4.51
CA PRO A 289 7.29 37.81 4.33
C PRO A 289 7.86 36.39 4.30
#